data_AF-A0A353LX66-F1
#
_entry.id   AF-A0A353LX66-F1
#
_cell.length_a   1.000
_cell.length_b   1.000
_cell.length_c   1.000
_cell.angle_alpha   90.00
_cell.angle_beta   90.00
_cell.angle_gamma   90.00
#
_symmetry.space_group_name_H-M   'P 1'
#
loop_
_entity.id
_entity.type
_entity.pdbx_description
1 polymer ?
#
loop_
_entity_poly.entity_id
_entity_poly.type
_entity_poly.pdbx_seq_one_letter_code
_entity_poly.pdbx_strand_id
1 'polypeptide(L)'
;MNTSSMNGEEFRAFELGACTRCHGLYVIGDVTKSVDSEYSYLEQIKNQYDIESNSRLEYFAIVPDGVDEISDTNEDDHLETLGMQLPALQYFLLCARCGGIGYDDGQAICECEHPHPVRVLRVNHKGRAVHKCGLCGARNSRGTVVRRFYLSEDAVSSVLATALYQQIPARLMTTYSSSSTDEDDVFSHFERLAPLEEERTKQLLVFSDSRQNAAFFAPYLTKTYHSLLAKNLLVSTIEANRAECVDNNWTL
;
A
#
# COMPACT_ATOMS: atom_id res chain seq x y z
N MET A 1 -9.34 -14.98 -14.63
CA MET A 1 -9.15 -14.58 -13.23
C MET A 1 -7.69 -14.76 -12.88
N ASN A 2 -7.13 -13.94 -12.00
CA ASN A 2 -5.72 -14.04 -11.64
C ASN A 2 -5.53 -15.22 -10.67
N THR A 3 -4.65 -16.16 -11.05
CA THR A 3 -4.22 -17.30 -10.22
C THR A 3 -2.71 -17.29 -10.06
N SER A 4 -2.23 -17.90 -8.99
CA SER A 4 -0.81 -18.10 -8.72
C SER A 4 -0.55 -19.55 -8.36
N SER A 5 0.50 -20.14 -8.93
CA SER A 5 0.92 -21.50 -8.58
C SER A 5 1.84 -21.47 -7.36
N MET A 6 1.51 -22.24 -6.32
CA MET A 6 2.35 -22.48 -5.15
C MET A 6 2.43 -23.98 -4.90
N ASN A 7 3.65 -24.53 -4.81
CA ASN A 7 3.90 -25.96 -4.56
C ASN A 7 3.16 -26.94 -5.51
N GLY A 8 2.93 -26.53 -6.77
CA GLY A 8 2.22 -27.35 -7.77
C GLY A 8 0.70 -27.25 -7.72
N GLU A 9 0.13 -26.46 -6.80
CA GLU A 9 -1.30 -26.18 -6.73
C GLU A 9 -1.59 -24.75 -7.20
N GLU A 10 -2.74 -24.55 -7.84
CA GLU A 10 -3.21 -23.22 -8.23
C GLU A 10 -4.08 -22.60 -7.14
N PHE A 11 -3.72 -21.38 -6.74
CA PHE A 11 -4.47 -20.56 -5.80
C PHE A 11 -5.01 -19.32 -6.49
N ARG A 12 -6.16 -18.86 -6.01
CA ARG A 12 -6.76 -17.62 -6.49
C ARG A 12 -6.04 -16.42 -5.87
N ALA A 13 -5.77 -15.42 -6.69
CA ALA A 13 -5.25 -14.15 -6.19
C ALA A 13 -6.40 -13.27 -5.70
N PHE A 14 -6.19 -12.59 -4.57
CA PHE A 14 -7.15 -11.65 -3.99
C PHE A 14 -6.52 -10.27 -3.82
N GLU A 15 -7.36 -9.24 -3.79
CA GLU A 15 -6.92 -7.92 -3.39
C GLU A 15 -6.82 -7.85 -1.87
N LEU A 16 -5.68 -7.36 -1.37
CA LEU A 16 -5.46 -7.10 0.04
C LEU A 16 -5.66 -5.62 0.39
N GLY A 17 -5.97 -5.38 1.66
CA GLY A 17 -5.89 -4.09 2.30
C GLY A 17 -5.43 -4.23 3.75
N ALA A 18 -5.11 -3.12 4.40
CA ALA A 18 -4.69 -3.12 5.79
C ALA A 18 -5.36 -1.98 6.57
N CYS A 19 -5.70 -2.23 7.82
CA CYS A 19 -6.14 -1.18 8.74
C CYS A 19 -5.02 -0.13 8.92
N THR A 20 -5.35 1.14 8.78
CA THR A 20 -4.41 2.26 8.98
C THR A 20 -3.94 2.45 10.42
N ARG A 21 -4.51 1.70 11.39
CA ARG A 21 -4.16 1.76 12.81
C ARG A 21 -3.43 0.50 13.28
N CYS A 22 -4.09 -0.66 13.20
CA CYS A 22 -3.51 -1.92 13.69
C CYS A 22 -2.77 -2.72 12.60
N HIS A 23 -2.81 -2.29 11.33
CA HIS A 23 -2.23 -3.02 10.20
C HIS A 23 -2.81 -4.42 9.94
N GLY A 24 -3.88 -4.81 10.64
CA GLY A 24 -4.57 -6.06 10.39
C GLY A 24 -5.10 -6.14 8.95
N LEU A 25 -5.00 -7.33 8.37
CA LEU A 25 -5.21 -7.58 6.94
C LEU A 25 -6.69 -7.76 6.60
N TYR A 26 -7.03 -7.34 5.38
CA TYR A 26 -8.36 -7.44 4.80
C TYR A 26 -8.25 -8.06 3.40
N VAL A 27 -9.18 -8.94 3.07
CA VAL A 27 -9.44 -9.39 1.69
C VAL A 27 -10.60 -8.57 1.12
N ILE A 28 -10.46 -8.13 -0.12
CA ILE A 28 -11.36 -7.16 -0.74
C ILE A 28 -11.82 -7.70 -2.09
N GLY A 29 -13.12 -7.60 -2.38
CA GLY A 29 -13.68 -8.07 -3.64
C GLY A 29 -15.19 -7.87 -3.76
N ASP A 30 -15.75 -8.42 -4.82
CA ASP A 30 -17.19 -8.48 -5.08
C ASP A 30 -17.65 -9.93 -4.91
N VAL A 31 -18.65 -10.16 -4.04
CA VAL A 31 -19.24 -11.48 -3.88
C VAL A 31 -20.27 -11.72 -4.99
N THR A 32 -19.98 -12.69 -5.86
CA THR A 32 -20.84 -13.10 -6.96
C THR A 32 -21.36 -14.52 -6.72
N LYS A 33 -22.61 -14.79 -7.12
CA LYS A 33 -23.11 -16.17 -7.18
C LYS A 33 -22.68 -16.79 -8.50
N SER A 34 -22.19 -18.02 -8.45
CA SER A 34 -21.92 -18.76 -9.67
C SER A 34 -23.23 -19.08 -10.41
N VAL A 35 -23.16 -19.16 -11.74
CA VAL A 35 -24.29 -19.60 -12.57
C VAL A 35 -24.43 -21.12 -12.51
N ASP A 36 -23.31 -21.82 -12.32
CA ASP A 36 -23.22 -23.27 -12.44
C ASP A 36 -23.23 -24.01 -11.08
N SER A 37 -23.16 -23.28 -9.96
CA SER A 37 -23.14 -23.85 -8.61
C SER A 37 -23.92 -22.98 -7.63
N GLU A 38 -24.42 -23.56 -6.55
CA GLU A 38 -25.10 -22.82 -5.47
C GLU A 38 -24.16 -21.93 -4.63
N TYR A 39 -22.85 -22.13 -4.77
CA TYR A 39 -21.83 -21.40 -4.02
C TYR A 39 -21.61 -19.97 -4.54
N SER A 40 -21.21 -19.10 -3.62
CA SER A 40 -20.77 -17.74 -3.91
C SER A 40 -19.25 -17.67 -3.92
N TYR A 41 -18.71 -16.75 -4.72
CA TYR A 41 -17.27 -16.58 -4.90
C TYR A 41 -16.89 -15.12 -4.71
N LEU A 42 -15.78 -14.89 -4.02
CA LEU A 42 -15.18 -13.56 -3.90
C LEU A 42 -14.30 -13.29 -5.13
N GLU A 43 -14.71 -12.34 -5.95
CA GLU A 43 -13.99 -11.98 -7.18
C GLU A 43 -13.27 -10.64 -7.06
N GLN A 44 -12.14 -10.53 -7.75
CA GLN A 44 -11.51 -9.25 -7.99
C GLN A 44 -12.36 -8.40 -8.94
N ILE A 45 -12.41 -7.10 -8.70
CA ILE A 45 -13.07 -6.16 -9.58
C ILE A 45 -12.28 -5.98 -10.88
N LYS A 46 -12.98 -6.05 -12.02
CA LYS A 46 -12.39 -5.92 -13.35
C LYS A 46 -11.92 -4.49 -13.68
N ASN A 47 -12.60 -3.46 -13.17
CA ASN A 47 -12.23 -2.06 -13.40
C ASN A 47 -12.30 -1.23 -12.12
N GLN A 48 -11.14 -0.95 -11.54
CA GLN A 48 -10.99 -0.20 -10.29
C GLN A 48 -11.28 1.31 -10.42
N TYR A 49 -11.23 1.86 -11.65
CA TYR A 49 -11.51 3.26 -11.94
C TYR A 49 -12.99 3.54 -12.19
N ASP A 50 -13.80 2.48 -12.26
CA ASP A 50 -15.23 2.57 -12.41
C ASP A 50 -15.90 2.70 -11.03
N ILE A 51 -16.64 3.79 -10.85
CA ILE A 51 -17.34 4.12 -9.60
C ILE A 51 -18.43 3.06 -9.32
N GLU A 52 -19.10 2.56 -10.36
CA GLU A 52 -20.12 1.51 -10.21
C GLU A 52 -19.50 0.22 -9.69
N SER A 53 -18.34 -0.16 -10.23
CA SER A 53 -17.59 -1.31 -9.76
C SER A 53 -17.20 -1.16 -8.28
N ASN A 54 -16.72 0.00 -7.84
CA ASN A 54 -16.41 0.24 -6.42
C ASN A 54 -17.63 0.18 -5.48
N SER A 55 -18.85 0.42 -5.99
CA SER A 55 -20.09 0.29 -5.22
C SER A 55 -20.47 -1.16 -4.88
N ARG A 56 -19.76 -2.15 -5.43
CA ARG A 56 -19.98 -3.57 -5.13
C ARG A 56 -18.94 -4.16 -4.17
N LEU A 57 -18.03 -3.33 -3.66
CA LEU A 57 -16.95 -3.80 -2.81
C LEU A 57 -17.41 -4.25 -1.43
N GLU A 58 -16.88 -5.39 -1.04
CA GLU A 58 -17.00 -5.98 0.27
C GLU A 58 -15.61 -6.18 0.87
N TYR A 59 -15.51 -5.95 2.17
CA TYR A 59 -14.26 -6.00 2.92
C TYR A 59 -14.40 -7.07 4.00
N PHE A 60 -13.44 -7.97 4.00
CA PHE A 60 -13.39 -9.11 4.91
C PHE A 60 -12.09 -9.06 5.70
N ALA A 61 -12.17 -8.77 7.00
CA ALA A 61 -10.99 -8.80 7.87
C ALA A 61 -10.52 -10.25 8.05
N ILE A 62 -9.22 -10.51 7.89
CA ILE A 62 -8.66 -11.84 8.16
C ILE A 62 -8.58 -12.03 9.68
N VAL A 63 -9.28 -13.04 10.19
CA VAL A 63 -9.29 -13.36 11.62
C VAL A 63 -8.03 -14.17 11.92
N PRO A 64 -7.18 -13.74 12.87
CA PRO A 64 -6.00 -14.52 13.26
C PRO A 64 -6.39 -15.89 13.84
N ASP A 65 -5.55 -16.89 13.62
CA ASP A 65 -5.75 -18.23 14.19
C ASP A 65 -5.80 -18.17 15.72
N GLY A 66 -6.74 -18.94 16.32
CA GLY A 66 -6.93 -19.00 17.77
C GLY A 66 -7.76 -17.85 18.37
N VAL A 67 -8.35 -16.98 17.54
CA VAL A 67 -9.33 -15.97 17.98
C VAL A 67 -10.74 -16.45 17.63
N ASP A 68 -11.48 -16.92 18.64
CA ASP A 68 -12.84 -17.45 18.45
C ASP A 68 -13.85 -16.34 18.17
N GLU A 69 -13.73 -15.20 18.86
CA GLU A 69 -14.56 -14.03 18.64
C GLU A 69 -13.73 -12.75 18.80
N ILE A 70 -13.81 -11.88 17.80
CA ILE A 70 -13.36 -10.50 17.94
C ILE A 70 -14.46 -9.76 18.67
N SER A 71 -14.17 -9.40 19.93
CA SER A 71 -15.07 -8.60 20.77
C SER A 71 -15.51 -7.34 20.02
N ASP A 72 -16.82 -7.23 19.76
CA ASP A 72 -17.45 -6.01 19.24
C ASP A 72 -17.69 -4.97 20.35
N THR A 73 -17.35 -5.32 21.59
CA THR A 73 -17.63 -4.49 22.78
C THR A 73 -16.57 -3.41 22.93
N ASN A 74 -16.72 -2.32 22.18
CA ASN A 74 -16.45 -1.01 22.76
C ASN A 74 -17.75 -0.54 23.43
N GLU A 75 -17.67 -0.11 24.69
CA GLU A 75 -18.79 0.43 25.48
C GLU A 75 -19.46 1.68 24.84
N ASP A 76 -18.94 2.18 23.72
CA ASP A 76 -19.44 3.30 22.93
C ASP A 76 -20.43 2.93 21.81
N ASP A 77 -20.84 1.66 21.68
CA ASP A 77 -21.88 1.26 20.69
C ASP A 77 -23.33 1.55 21.14
N HIS A 78 -23.51 2.23 22.29
CA HIS A 78 -24.79 2.78 22.75
C HIS A 78 -25.11 4.19 22.21
N LEU A 79 -24.55 4.61 21.08
CA LEU A 79 -24.95 5.85 20.41
C LEU A 79 -25.59 5.56 19.05
N GLU A 80 -26.84 5.11 19.11
CA GLU A 80 -27.86 5.18 18.05
C GLU A 80 -28.22 6.63 17.68
N THR A 81 -27.25 7.55 17.51
CA THR A 81 -27.56 8.98 17.32
C THR A 81 -27.57 9.43 15.86
N LEU A 82 -27.38 8.52 14.88
CA LEU A 82 -27.42 8.89 13.46
C LEU A 82 -28.14 7.92 12.51
N GLY A 83 -28.90 6.94 13.02
CA GLY A 83 -29.69 6.03 12.15
C GLY A 83 -28.86 5.15 11.19
N MET A 84 -27.53 5.06 11.41
CA MET A 84 -26.67 4.13 10.69
C MET A 84 -26.68 2.79 11.41
N GLN A 85 -27.57 1.87 10.99
CA GLN A 85 -27.43 0.46 11.33
C GLN A 85 -26.09 -0.03 10.76
N LEU A 86 -25.15 -0.32 11.66
CA LEU A 86 -23.95 -1.09 11.32
C LEU A 86 -24.41 -2.53 11.06
N PRO A 87 -23.90 -3.22 10.03
CA PRO A 87 -24.17 -4.64 9.87
C PRO A 87 -23.67 -5.35 11.12
N ALA A 88 -24.45 -6.31 11.63
CA ALA A 88 -23.90 -7.28 12.55
C ALA A 88 -22.63 -7.88 11.93
N LEU A 89 -21.52 -7.84 12.67
CA LEU A 89 -20.27 -8.46 12.25
C LEU A 89 -20.56 -9.95 12.01
N GLN A 90 -20.43 -10.38 10.76
CA GLN A 90 -20.73 -11.75 10.34
C GLN A 90 -19.44 -12.45 9.94
N TYR A 91 -19.22 -13.64 10.50
CA TYR A 91 -18.12 -14.51 10.15
C TYR A 91 -18.43 -15.30 8.88
N PHE A 92 -17.42 -15.41 8.03
CA PHE A 92 -17.43 -16.14 6.78
C PHE A 92 -16.20 -17.04 6.73
N LEU A 93 -16.29 -18.10 5.94
CA LEU A 93 -15.14 -18.88 5.50
C LEU A 93 -14.86 -18.52 4.04
N LEU A 94 -13.60 -18.24 3.72
CA LEU A 94 -13.10 -17.98 2.38
C LEU A 94 -12.12 -19.09 1.98
N CYS A 95 -12.40 -19.83 0.91
CA CYS A 95 -11.46 -20.79 0.37
C CYS A 95 -10.36 -20.07 -0.41
N ALA A 96 -9.12 -20.07 0.10
CA ALA A 96 -7.97 -19.42 -0.55
C ALA A 96 -7.64 -20.03 -1.93
N ARG A 97 -8.04 -21.29 -2.17
CA ARG A 97 -7.79 -22.00 -3.43
C ARG A 97 -8.66 -21.49 -4.58
N CYS A 98 -9.99 -21.51 -4.42
CA CYS A 98 -10.94 -21.14 -5.49
C CYS A 98 -11.67 -19.80 -5.26
N GLY A 99 -11.58 -19.23 -4.06
CA GLY A 99 -12.31 -18.03 -3.66
C GLY A 99 -13.78 -18.25 -3.31
N GLY A 100 -14.23 -19.48 -3.13
CA GLY A 100 -15.57 -19.76 -2.59
C GLY A 100 -15.72 -19.12 -1.22
N ILE A 101 -16.86 -18.47 -0.96
CA ILE A 101 -17.12 -17.71 0.26
C ILE A 101 -18.55 -17.97 0.74
N GLY A 102 -18.71 -18.22 2.04
CA GLY A 102 -20.00 -18.49 2.67
C GLY A 102 -19.94 -18.24 4.17
N TYR A 103 -21.08 -18.31 4.84
CA TYR A 103 -21.14 -18.14 6.29
C TYR A 103 -20.32 -19.21 7.00
N ASP A 104 -19.79 -18.86 8.18
CA ASP A 104 -19.15 -19.82 9.08
C ASP A 104 -20.21 -20.58 9.89
N ASP A 105 -21.01 -21.40 9.20
CA ASP A 105 -22.17 -22.14 9.74
C ASP A 105 -22.05 -23.67 9.58
N GLY A 106 -20.86 -24.14 9.17
CA GLY A 106 -20.56 -25.56 8.95
C GLY A 106 -21.00 -26.09 7.58
N GLN A 107 -21.61 -25.27 6.71
CA GLN A 107 -21.90 -25.66 5.33
C GLN A 107 -20.64 -25.58 4.46
N ALA A 108 -20.62 -26.37 3.37
CA ALA A 108 -19.59 -26.24 2.36
C ALA A 108 -19.67 -24.85 1.70
N ILE A 109 -18.51 -24.26 1.40
CA ILE A 109 -18.42 -22.95 0.72
C ILE A 109 -17.98 -23.06 -0.74
N CYS A 110 -17.55 -24.25 -1.17
CA CYS A 110 -17.14 -24.55 -2.53
C CYS A 110 -17.04 -26.06 -2.79
N GLU A 111 -16.78 -26.43 -4.05
CA GLU A 111 -16.65 -27.81 -4.53
C GLU A 111 -15.18 -28.29 -4.60
N CYS A 112 -14.25 -27.65 -3.89
CA CYS A 112 -12.86 -28.09 -3.88
C CYS A 112 -12.72 -29.44 -3.17
N GLU A 113 -12.02 -30.40 -3.79
CA GLU A 113 -11.61 -31.65 -3.14
C GLU A 113 -10.75 -31.38 -1.88
N HIS A 114 -9.85 -30.40 -1.97
CA HIS A 114 -9.00 -29.93 -0.88
C HIS A 114 -9.20 -28.42 -0.69
N PRO A 115 -10.21 -27.99 0.08
CA PRO A 115 -10.44 -26.58 0.36
C PRO A 115 -9.40 -26.06 1.37
N HIS A 116 -8.98 -24.81 1.19
CA HIS A 116 -8.14 -24.07 2.14
C HIS A 116 -8.95 -22.95 2.78
N PRO A 117 -9.83 -23.23 3.75
CA PRO A 117 -10.69 -22.22 4.36
C PRO A 117 -9.86 -21.28 5.24
N VAL A 118 -10.10 -19.98 5.08
CA VAL A 118 -9.59 -18.90 5.93
C VAL A 118 -10.79 -18.22 6.55
N ARG A 119 -10.81 -18.09 7.88
CA ARG A 119 -11.88 -17.40 8.59
C ARG A 119 -11.74 -15.90 8.43
N VAL A 120 -12.83 -15.26 8.01
CA VAL A 120 -12.86 -13.83 7.73
C VAL A 120 -14.11 -13.18 8.31
N LEU A 121 -14.03 -11.90 8.64
CA LEU A 121 -15.11 -11.13 9.21
C LEU A 121 -15.56 -10.04 8.25
N ARG A 122 -16.83 -10.03 7.85
CA ARG A 122 -17.39 -8.97 6.99
C ARG A 122 -17.58 -7.69 7.81
N VAL A 123 -16.96 -6.59 7.36
CA VAL A 123 -16.92 -5.32 8.13
C VAL A 123 -17.70 -4.16 7.50
N ASN A 124 -18.31 -4.37 6.33
CA ASN A 124 -19.14 -3.36 5.68
C ASN A 124 -20.40 -3.96 5.05
N HIS A 125 -21.38 -3.10 4.81
CA HIS A 125 -22.39 -3.37 3.79
C HIS A 125 -21.78 -3.10 2.41
N LYS A 126 -22.17 -3.91 1.42
CA LYS A 126 -21.72 -3.81 0.03
C LYS A 126 -21.69 -2.36 -0.46
N GLY A 127 -20.53 -1.92 -0.96
CA GLY A 127 -20.32 -0.58 -1.50
C GLY A 127 -20.12 0.54 -0.49
N ARG A 128 -20.26 0.28 0.81
CA ARG A 128 -20.02 1.29 1.85
C ARG A 128 -18.57 1.30 2.30
N ALA A 129 -18.09 2.48 2.68
CA ALA A 129 -16.78 2.64 3.28
C ALA A 129 -16.68 1.91 4.63
N VAL A 130 -15.50 1.36 4.93
CA VAL A 130 -15.22 0.70 6.21
C VAL A 130 -14.89 1.77 7.24
N HIS A 131 -15.87 2.28 7.98
CA HIS A 131 -15.65 3.33 8.98
C HIS A 131 -15.13 2.81 10.33
N LYS A 132 -15.35 1.53 10.66
CA LYS A 132 -14.88 0.86 11.88
C LYS A 132 -14.02 -0.34 11.48
N CYS A 133 -12.87 -0.50 12.10
CA CYS A 133 -12.01 -1.65 11.89
C CYS A 133 -12.60 -2.87 12.61
N GLY A 134 -12.81 -3.97 11.91
CA GLY A 134 -13.32 -5.21 12.51
C GLY A 134 -12.29 -6.01 13.30
N LEU A 135 -11.06 -5.52 13.48
CA LEU A 135 -10.01 -6.20 14.26
C LEU A 135 -9.65 -5.44 15.54
N CYS A 136 -9.48 -4.12 15.45
CA CYS A 136 -9.08 -3.28 16.61
C CYS A 136 -10.13 -2.22 17.01
N GLY A 137 -11.29 -2.19 16.36
CA GLY A 137 -12.35 -1.22 16.65
C GLY A 137 -12.06 0.22 16.23
N ALA A 138 -10.89 0.53 15.65
CA ALA A 138 -10.53 1.88 15.23
C ALA A 138 -11.57 2.50 14.28
N ARG A 139 -11.94 3.77 14.54
CA ARG A 139 -12.95 4.50 13.76
C ARG A 139 -12.33 5.61 12.90
N ASN A 140 -12.90 5.82 11.71
CA ASN A 140 -12.65 6.97 10.85
C ASN A 140 -13.97 7.54 10.33
N SER A 141 -14.40 8.68 10.84
CA SER A 141 -15.67 9.32 10.46
C SER A 141 -15.64 10.00 9.08
N ARG A 142 -14.45 10.27 8.54
CA ARG A 142 -14.28 11.02 7.27
C ARG A 142 -14.03 10.13 6.06
N GLY A 143 -13.75 8.85 6.26
CA GLY A 143 -13.43 7.92 5.18
C GLY A 143 -13.22 6.50 5.65
N THR A 144 -12.65 5.66 4.79
CA THR A 144 -12.32 4.27 5.13
C THR A 144 -11.14 4.19 6.11
N VAL A 145 -11.22 3.29 7.08
CA VAL A 145 -10.10 2.91 7.97
C VAL A 145 -9.17 1.89 7.31
N VAL A 146 -9.69 1.14 6.34
CA VAL A 146 -8.94 0.15 5.57
C VAL A 146 -8.33 0.82 4.34
N ARG A 147 -7.00 0.78 4.28
CA ARG A 147 -6.22 1.24 3.14
C ARG A 147 -5.98 0.07 2.20
N ARG A 148 -6.49 0.19 0.97
CA ARG A 148 -6.18 -0.69 -0.16
C ARG A 148 -4.75 -0.46 -0.64
N PHE A 149 -4.12 -1.49 -1.20
CA PHE A 149 -2.79 -1.37 -1.81
C PHE A 149 -2.90 -0.83 -3.24
N TYR A 150 -3.11 0.47 -3.37
CA TYR A 150 -3.00 1.13 -4.66
C TYR A 150 -1.58 1.61 -4.91
N LEU A 151 -1.08 1.27 -6.09
CA LEU A 151 0.03 1.97 -6.69
C LEU A 151 -0.52 3.27 -7.27
N SER A 152 -0.31 4.40 -6.59
CA SER A 152 -0.58 5.70 -7.21
C SER A 152 0.42 5.91 -8.35
N GLU A 153 0.01 6.64 -9.38
CA GLU A 153 0.86 6.99 -10.52
C GLU A 153 2.18 7.64 -10.05
N ASP A 154 2.09 8.54 -9.07
CA ASP A 154 3.25 9.20 -8.45
C ASP A 154 4.17 8.20 -7.71
N ALA A 155 3.60 7.21 -7.02
CA ALA A 155 4.38 6.20 -6.32
C ALA A 155 5.17 5.34 -7.31
N VAL A 156 4.52 4.86 -8.38
CA VAL A 156 5.20 4.08 -9.44
C VAL A 156 6.30 4.91 -10.10
N SER A 157 5.98 6.14 -10.50
CA SER A 157 6.94 7.05 -11.13
C SER A 157 8.12 7.36 -10.22
N SER A 158 7.90 7.50 -8.90
CA SER A 158 8.97 7.79 -7.95
C SER A 158 9.93 6.62 -7.75
N VAL A 159 9.39 5.39 -7.76
CA VAL A 159 10.20 4.16 -7.67
C VAL A 159 11.06 4.03 -8.92
N LEU A 160 10.48 4.21 -10.10
CA LEU A 160 11.21 4.17 -11.37
C LEU A 160 12.29 5.26 -11.44
N ALA A 161 11.93 6.50 -11.09
CA ALA A 161 12.88 7.62 -11.07
C ALA A 161 14.04 7.36 -10.10
N THR A 162 13.75 6.83 -8.91
CA THR A 162 14.79 6.47 -7.93
C THR A 162 15.72 5.38 -8.45
N ALA A 163 15.16 4.30 -9.03
CA ALA A 163 15.96 3.22 -9.59
C ALA A 163 16.86 3.70 -10.74
N LEU A 164 16.31 4.50 -11.66
CA LEU A 164 17.07 5.09 -12.77
C LEU A 164 18.13 6.06 -12.26
N TYR A 165 17.79 6.96 -11.32
CA TYR A 165 18.72 7.93 -10.74
C TYR A 165 19.93 7.23 -10.08
N GLN A 166 19.71 6.11 -9.41
CA GLN A 166 20.79 5.32 -8.81
C GLN A 166 21.76 4.75 -9.85
N GLN A 167 21.26 4.34 -11.02
CA GLN A 167 22.07 3.80 -12.13
C GLN A 167 22.80 4.88 -12.93
N ILE A 168 22.43 6.16 -12.80
CA ILE A 168 23.13 7.25 -13.50
C ILE A 168 24.56 7.39 -12.94
N PRO A 169 25.61 7.32 -13.78
CA PRO A 169 26.97 7.57 -13.34
C PRO A 169 27.11 9.04 -12.94
N ALA A 170 27.85 9.30 -11.86
CA ALA A 170 28.13 10.67 -11.46
C ALA A 170 28.98 11.38 -12.51
N ARG A 171 28.58 12.60 -12.90
CA ARG A 171 29.39 13.47 -13.74
C ARG A 171 30.15 14.43 -12.85
N LEU A 172 31.42 14.66 -13.18
CA LEU A 172 32.21 15.73 -12.59
C LEU A 172 31.68 17.04 -13.16
N MET A 173 31.08 17.87 -12.32
CA MET A 173 30.83 19.26 -12.64
C MET A 173 31.97 20.08 -12.06
N THR A 174 32.64 20.84 -12.93
CA THR A 174 33.57 21.88 -12.52
C THR A 174 32.77 23.14 -12.27
N THR A 175 32.54 23.46 -11.01
CA THR A 175 31.85 24.70 -10.62
C THR A 175 32.82 25.86 -10.72
N TYR A 176 32.48 26.85 -11.54
CA TYR A 176 33.26 28.06 -11.71
C TYR A 176 32.60 29.18 -10.89
N SER A 177 33.33 29.80 -9.97
CA SER A 177 32.81 30.95 -9.23
C SER A 177 32.69 32.14 -10.15
N SER A 178 31.47 32.59 -10.42
CA SER A 178 31.24 33.94 -10.94
C SER A 178 31.42 34.92 -9.77
N SER A 179 32.62 35.49 -9.61
CA SER A 179 32.76 36.72 -8.84
C SER A 179 32.12 37.84 -9.65
N SER A 180 30.84 38.10 -9.40
CA SER A 180 30.17 39.28 -9.93
C SER A 180 30.66 40.50 -9.15
N THR A 181 31.63 41.21 -9.72
CA THR A 181 31.85 42.62 -9.43
C THR A 181 31.90 43.37 -10.75
N ASP A 182 30.87 44.19 -10.91
CA ASP A 182 30.76 45.36 -11.77
C ASP A 182 30.59 45.20 -13.29
N GLU A 183 29.82 46.17 -13.78
CA GLU A 183 29.20 46.33 -15.08
C GLU A 183 30.23 46.64 -16.18
N ASP A 184 29.89 46.26 -17.42
CA ASP A 184 30.51 46.69 -18.67
C ASP A 184 31.97 46.28 -18.94
N ASP A 185 32.20 45.01 -19.27
CA ASP A 185 33.21 44.70 -20.29
C ASP A 185 32.88 43.45 -21.10
N VAL A 186 32.66 43.66 -22.41
CA VAL A 186 32.37 42.62 -23.41
C VAL A 186 33.61 41.77 -23.71
N PHE A 187 34.78 42.16 -23.18
CA PHE A 187 36.07 41.52 -23.41
C PHE A 187 36.90 41.24 -22.14
N SER A 188 36.30 40.86 -21.00
CA SER A 188 37.07 40.23 -19.90
C SER A 188 37.45 38.78 -20.23
N HIS A 189 38.34 38.70 -21.21
CA HIS A 189 39.07 37.53 -21.64
C HIS A 189 39.78 36.87 -20.46
N PHE A 190 39.59 35.55 -20.33
CA PHE A 190 40.68 34.66 -19.94
C PHE A 190 41.24 34.84 -18.52
N GLU A 191 40.41 35.11 -17.52
CA GLU A 191 40.85 34.92 -16.14
C GLU A 191 40.81 33.43 -15.79
N ARG A 192 41.96 32.92 -15.35
CA ARG A 192 42.21 31.51 -15.01
C ARG A 192 41.22 31.05 -13.95
N LEU A 193 40.16 30.40 -14.44
CA LEU A 193 39.22 29.63 -13.65
C LEU A 193 39.97 28.52 -12.92
N ALA A 194 40.26 28.70 -11.63
CA ALA A 194 40.69 27.61 -10.77
C ALA A 194 39.46 26.73 -10.47
N PRO A 195 39.49 25.42 -10.76
CA PRO A 195 38.47 24.49 -10.29
C PRO A 195 38.42 24.56 -8.77
N LEU A 196 37.33 25.04 -8.19
CA LEU A 196 37.23 25.13 -6.73
C LEU A 196 36.91 23.77 -6.12
N GLU A 197 35.98 23.01 -6.69
CA GLU A 197 35.62 21.68 -6.20
C GLU A 197 35.14 20.78 -7.35
N GLU A 198 35.53 19.50 -7.31
CA GLU A 198 34.96 18.47 -8.17
C GLU A 198 33.63 17.98 -7.57
N GLU A 199 32.53 18.68 -7.86
CA GLU A 199 31.22 18.19 -7.45
C GLU A 199 30.75 17.09 -8.38
N ARG A 200 30.57 15.90 -7.83
CA ARG A 200 29.98 14.75 -8.52
C ARG A 200 28.47 14.86 -8.45
N THR A 201 27.85 15.33 -9.53
CA THR A 201 26.40 15.48 -9.59
C THR A 201 25.76 14.41 -10.47
N LYS A 202 24.55 14.01 -10.11
CA LYS A 202 23.66 13.21 -10.96
C LYS A 202 22.46 14.07 -11.30
N GLN A 203 22.11 14.11 -12.58
CA GLN A 203 20.97 14.88 -13.09
C GLN A 203 20.01 13.92 -13.78
N LEU A 204 18.75 13.93 -13.35
CA LEU A 204 17.65 13.21 -13.98
C LEU A 204 16.60 14.24 -14.41
N LEU A 205 16.24 14.22 -15.68
CA LEU A 205 15.17 15.04 -16.24
C LEU A 205 13.94 14.15 -16.46
N VAL A 206 12.80 14.56 -15.93
CA VAL A 206 11.52 13.83 -16.01
C VAL A 206 10.49 14.73 -16.68
N PHE A 207 9.74 14.17 -17.62
CA PHE A 207 8.67 14.86 -18.34
C PHE A 207 7.31 14.29 -17.93
N SER A 208 6.30 15.17 -17.86
CA SER A 208 4.89 14.80 -17.71
C SER A 208 4.06 15.73 -18.60
N ASP A 209 3.01 15.17 -19.18
CA ASP A 209 1.99 15.88 -19.94
C ASP A 209 1.00 16.65 -19.03
N SER A 210 0.95 16.32 -17.74
CA SER A 210 0.16 17.00 -16.72
C SER A 210 1.02 17.98 -15.91
N ARG A 211 0.68 19.28 -15.98
CA ARG A 211 1.33 20.32 -15.16
C ARG A 211 1.18 20.08 -13.66
N GLN A 212 0.02 19.55 -13.23
CA GLN A 212 -0.25 19.27 -11.83
C GLN A 212 0.58 18.08 -11.33
N ASN A 213 0.66 17.00 -12.12
CA ASN A 213 1.47 15.82 -11.78
C ASN A 213 2.95 16.22 -11.72
N ALA A 214 3.45 17.00 -12.69
CA ALA A 214 4.82 17.50 -12.68
C ALA A 214 5.15 18.32 -11.42
N ALA A 215 4.27 19.23 -11.02
CA ALA A 215 4.46 20.08 -9.86
C ALA A 215 4.43 19.29 -8.54
N PHE A 216 3.60 18.24 -8.45
CA PHE A 216 3.52 17.38 -7.27
C PHE A 216 4.67 16.36 -7.19
N PHE A 217 5.12 15.86 -8.35
CA PHE A 217 6.11 14.80 -8.44
C PHE A 217 7.46 15.18 -7.85
N ALA A 218 7.98 16.38 -8.14
CA ALA A 218 9.30 16.82 -7.66
C ALA A 218 9.43 16.82 -6.10
N PRO A 219 8.53 17.48 -5.33
CA PRO A 219 8.60 17.42 -3.88
C PRO A 219 8.29 16.01 -3.34
N TYR A 220 7.39 15.26 -3.98
CA TYR A 220 7.08 13.88 -3.59
C TYR A 220 8.30 12.96 -3.74
N LEU A 221 8.99 13.00 -4.89
CA LEU A 221 10.21 12.23 -5.16
C LEU A 221 11.31 12.60 -4.16
N THR A 222 11.53 13.89 -3.92
CA THR A 222 12.53 14.36 -2.95
C THR A 222 12.26 13.78 -1.56
N LYS A 223 11.04 13.93 -1.05
CA LYS A 223 10.64 13.43 0.28
C LYS A 223 10.77 11.92 0.40
N THR A 224 10.28 11.18 -0.60
CA THR A 224 10.30 9.71 -0.59
C THR A 224 11.72 9.16 -0.72
N TYR A 225 12.54 9.75 -1.61
CA TYR A 225 13.94 9.39 -1.79
C TYR A 225 14.75 9.60 -0.51
N HIS A 226 14.66 10.77 0.13
CA HIS A 226 15.38 11.02 1.38
C HIS A 226 14.94 10.09 2.51
N SER A 227 13.63 9.83 2.62
CA SER A 227 13.13 8.89 3.63
C SER A 227 13.66 7.47 3.40
N LEU A 228 13.68 7.02 2.14
CA LEU A 228 14.20 5.70 1.78
C LEU A 228 15.72 5.61 2.02
N LEU A 229 16.47 6.64 1.64
CA LEU A 229 17.92 6.71 1.86
C LEU A 229 18.25 6.66 3.35
N ALA A 230 17.56 7.44 4.18
CA ALA A 230 17.76 7.43 5.63
C ALA A 230 17.46 6.06 6.24
N LYS A 231 16.36 5.43 5.84
CA LYS A 231 16.00 4.07 6.29
C LYS A 231 17.05 3.04 5.86
N ASN A 232 17.50 3.09 4.60
CA ASN A 232 18.52 2.19 4.10
C ASN A 232 19.85 2.35 4.86
N LEU A 233 20.28 3.58 5.12
CA LEU A 233 21.48 3.86 5.91
C LEU A 233 21.36 3.32 7.34
N LEU A 234 20.20 3.50 7.98
CA LEU A 234 19.95 2.95 9.32
C LEU A 234 20.03 1.42 9.30
N VAL A 235 19.30 0.77 8.39
CA VAL A 235 19.30 -0.69 8.25
C VAL A 235 20.70 -1.21 7.96
N SER A 236 21.43 -0.63 7.00
CA SER A 236 22.79 -1.07 6.67
C SER A 236 23.76 -0.90 7.83
N THR A 237 23.61 0.18 8.61
CA THR A 237 24.46 0.42 9.80
C THR A 237 24.17 -0.60 10.89
N ILE A 238 22.90 -0.92 11.13
CA ILE A 238 22.49 -1.95 12.11
C ILE A 238 22.99 -3.33 11.66
N GLU A 239 22.84 -3.67 10.37
CA GLU A 239 23.33 -4.94 9.84
C GLU A 239 24.85 -5.08 9.96
N ALA A 240 25.60 -4.02 9.68
CA ALA A 240 27.06 -4.00 9.82
C ALA A 240 27.51 -4.14 11.29
N ASN A 241 26.72 -3.64 12.25
CA ASN A 241 27.04 -3.65 13.69
C ASN A 241 26.14 -4.61 14.49
N ARG A 242 25.59 -5.64 13.84
CA ARG A 242 24.54 -6.49 14.41
C ARG A 242 24.92 -7.10 15.76
N ALA A 243 26.16 -7.57 15.90
CA ALA A 243 26.64 -8.18 17.15
C ALA A 243 26.60 -7.17 18.31
N GLU A 244 27.15 -5.98 18.10
CA GLU A 244 27.18 -4.91 19.10
C GLU A 244 25.78 -4.42 19.46
N CYS A 245 24.87 -4.31 18.49
CA CYS A 245 23.47 -3.95 18.76
C CYS A 245 22.76 -4.99 19.65
N VAL A 246 23.02 -6.29 19.42
CA VAL A 246 22.45 -7.38 20.24
C VAL A 246 23.07 -7.38 21.64
N ASP A 247 24.40 -7.24 21.74
CA ASP A 247 25.11 -7.22 23.02
C ASP A 247 24.66 -6.05 23.90
N ASN A 248 24.35 -4.90 23.28
CA ASN A 248 23.84 -3.71 23.99
C ASN A 248 22.31 -3.70 24.18
N ASN A 249 21.60 -4.77 23.80
CA ASN A 249 20.13 -4.86 23.88
C ASN A 249 19.40 -3.68 23.24
N TRP A 250 19.88 -3.18 22.09
CA TRP A 250 19.20 -2.11 21.38
C TRP A 250 17.90 -2.63 20.75
N THR A 251 16.77 -2.00 21.10
CA THR A 251 15.46 -2.27 20.53
C THR A 251 14.93 -1.07 19.76
N LEU A 252 14.22 -1.32 18.67
CA LEU A 252 13.49 -0.32 17.87
C LEU A 252 12.20 0.14 18.55
#